data_AF-A0A7X3GJ32-F1
#
_entry.id   AF-A0A7X3GJ32-F1
#
_cell.length_a   1.000
_cell.length_b   1.000
_cell.length_c   1.000
_cell.angle_alpha   90.00
_cell.angle_beta   90.00
_cell.angle_gamma   90.00
#
_symmetry.space_group_name_H-M   'P 1'
#
loop_
_entity.id
_entity.type
_entity.pdbx_description
1 polymer ?
#
loop_
_entity_poly.entity_id
_entity_poly.type
_entity_poly.pdbx_seq_one_letter_code
_entity_poly.pdbx_strand_id
1 'polypeptide(L)'
;MNLLPYYRSQFIANCIQHETDWREELLSGMVSHWHRKRDRFDELFQISVREDQVWFEYSITILKKYVRTEQLSGLSARCNEEYILLTYAMDCEQIGGSVLRFMFKARSEIAQKIDFTDANDYCGRQDKVV
;
A
#
# COMPACT_ATOMS: atom_id res chain seq x y z
N MET A 1 8.69 -1.34 -25.51
CA MET A 1 8.45 0.12 -25.35
C MET A 1 8.45 0.41 -23.85
N ASN A 2 9.24 1.37 -23.34
CA ASN A 2 9.27 1.64 -21.89
C ASN A 2 7.98 2.38 -21.47
N LEU A 3 7.04 1.67 -20.85
CA LEU A 3 5.74 2.20 -20.41
C LEU A 3 5.79 2.83 -19.02
N LEU A 4 6.94 2.78 -18.33
CA LEU A 4 7.09 3.34 -16.98
C LEU A 4 6.68 4.82 -16.89
N PRO A 5 7.12 5.72 -17.80
CA PRO A 5 6.72 7.14 -17.75
C PRO A 5 5.20 7.34 -17.91
N TYR A 6 4.55 6.48 -18.70
CA TYR A 6 3.10 6.52 -18.92
C TYR A 6 2.34 6.19 -17.63
N TYR A 7 2.67 5.07 -16.98
CA TYR A 7 2.01 4.68 -15.73
C TYR A 7 2.33 5.62 -14.56
N ARG A 8 3.55 6.14 -14.50
CA ARG A 8 3.89 7.23 -13.58
C ARG A 8 2.98 8.43 -13.76
N SER A 9 2.75 8.87 -14.99
CA SER A 9 1.86 10.00 -15.28
C SER A 9 0.42 9.70 -14.83
N GLN A 10 -0.05 8.46 -14.99
CA GLN A 10 -1.33 8.04 -14.43
C GLN A 10 -1.35 8.15 -12.89
N PHE A 11 -0.31 7.68 -12.20
CA PHE A 11 -0.24 7.76 -10.74
C PHE A 11 -0.29 9.22 -10.24
N ILE A 12 0.51 10.09 -10.87
CA ILE A 12 0.54 11.52 -10.52
C ILE A 12 -0.86 12.15 -10.71
N ALA A 13 -1.48 11.92 -11.87
CA ALA A 13 -2.78 12.50 -12.20
C ALA A 13 -3.92 11.98 -11.31
N ASN A 14 -3.93 10.68 -10.99
CA ASN A 14 -5.07 10.06 -10.31
C ASN A 14 -4.91 9.96 -8.78
N CYS A 15 -3.68 9.93 -8.28
CA CYS A 15 -3.43 9.77 -6.84
C CYS A 15 -2.84 11.05 -6.26
N ILE A 16 -1.68 11.51 -6.73
CA ILE A 16 -0.96 12.62 -6.10
C ILE A 16 -1.77 13.93 -6.12
N GLN A 17 -2.55 14.20 -7.19
CA GLN A 17 -3.42 15.39 -7.26
C GLN A 17 -4.49 15.44 -6.15
N HIS A 18 -4.90 14.29 -5.60
CA HIS A 18 -5.91 14.19 -4.55
C HIS A 18 -5.35 13.76 -3.19
N GLU A 19 -4.14 13.22 -3.17
CA GLU A 19 -3.42 12.67 -2.03
C GLU A 19 -2.01 13.28 -1.99
N THR A 20 -1.91 14.55 -1.61
CA THR A 20 -0.68 15.35 -1.78
C THR A 20 0.46 14.97 -0.82
N ASP A 21 0.22 14.07 0.11
CA ASP A 21 1.18 13.56 1.09
C ASP A 21 2.03 12.39 0.58
N TRP A 22 1.81 11.93 -0.66
CA TRP A 22 2.75 11.05 -1.35
C TRP A 22 4.09 11.75 -1.61
N ARG A 23 5.19 11.06 -1.29
CA ARG A 23 6.55 11.51 -1.54
C ARG A 23 7.23 10.53 -2.47
N GLU A 24 7.81 11.05 -3.54
CA GLU A 24 8.66 10.24 -4.42
C GLU A 24 10.01 10.02 -3.76
N GLU A 25 10.39 8.75 -3.58
CA GLU A 25 11.64 8.39 -2.90
C GLU A 25 12.69 7.81 -3.86
N LEU A 26 12.26 7.15 -4.93
CA LEU A 26 13.18 6.61 -5.93
C LEU A 26 12.60 6.74 -7.34
N LEU A 27 13.43 7.25 -8.25
CA LEU A 27 13.17 7.30 -9.67
C LEU A 27 14.41 6.82 -10.44
N SER A 28 14.24 5.77 -11.22
CA SER A 28 15.25 5.26 -12.16
C SER A 28 14.58 4.91 -13.49
N GLY A 29 15.37 4.50 -14.48
CA GLY A 29 14.83 4.05 -15.77
C GLY A 29 13.92 2.82 -15.67
N MET A 30 14.00 2.06 -14.57
CA MET A 30 13.29 0.78 -14.37
C MET A 30 12.32 0.81 -13.19
N VAL A 31 12.39 1.81 -12.32
CA VAL A 31 11.58 1.86 -11.09
C VAL A 31 11.10 3.27 -10.82
N SER A 32 9.84 3.42 -10.42
CA SER A 32 9.29 4.62 -9.80
C SER A 32 8.64 4.22 -8.48
N HIS A 33 9.00 4.90 -7.39
CA HIS A 33 8.61 4.53 -6.04
C HIS A 33 8.14 5.75 -5.26
N TRP A 34 6.98 5.60 -4.62
CA TRP A 34 6.38 6.60 -3.75
C TRP A 34 6.07 5.99 -2.39
N HIS A 35 6.20 6.82 -1.38
CA HIS A 35 5.90 6.48 -0.01
C HIS A 35 5.01 7.56 0.60
N ARG A 36 4.13 7.15 1.50
CA ARG A 36 3.20 8.03 2.18
C ARG A 36 2.97 7.53 3.60
N LYS A 37 3.24 8.41 4.55
CA LYS A 37 3.06 8.13 5.96
C LYS A 37 1.63 8.47 6.41
N ARG A 38 0.98 7.55 7.10
CA ARG A 38 -0.32 7.78 7.78
C ARG A 38 -0.16 7.60 9.28
N ASP A 39 -1.19 7.95 10.03
CA ASP A 39 -1.15 7.90 11.51
C ASP A 39 -0.88 6.50 12.07
N ARG A 40 -1.36 5.45 11.39
CA ARG A 40 -1.32 4.06 11.90
C ARG A 40 -0.55 3.08 11.02
N PHE A 41 -0.15 3.49 9.82
CA PHE A 41 0.55 2.65 8.85
C PHE A 41 1.27 3.52 7.83
N ASP A 42 2.25 2.94 7.14
CA ASP A 42 2.95 3.56 6.02
C ASP A 42 2.52 2.87 4.72
N GLU A 43 2.18 3.65 3.68
CA GLU A 43 1.85 3.17 2.34
C GLU A 43 3.07 3.30 1.42
N LEU A 44 3.32 2.27 0.61
CA LEU A 44 4.32 2.29 -0.45
C LEU A 44 3.66 1.89 -1.77
N PHE A 45 3.95 2.62 -2.83
CA PHE A 45 3.56 2.26 -4.19
C PHE A 45 4.79 2.25 -5.09
N GLN A 46 4.96 1.17 -5.84
CA GLN A 46 6.07 0.98 -6.75
C GLN A 46 5.56 0.53 -8.11
N ILE A 47 6.12 1.15 -9.15
CA ILE A 47 6.04 0.66 -10.52
C ILE A 47 7.44 0.20 -10.90
N SER A 48 7.58 -1.03 -11.36
CA SER A 48 8.89 -1.56 -11.78
C SER A 48 8.80 -2.27 -13.11
N VAL A 49 9.87 -2.23 -13.90
CA VAL A 49 10.02 -3.02 -15.12
C VAL A 49 10.86 -4.26 -14.77
N ARG A 50 10.28 -5.45 -14.94
CA ARG A 50 10.91 -6.75 -14.69
C ARG A 50 10.70 -7.61 -15.93
N GLU A 51 11.77 -8.15 -16.51
CA GLU A 51 11.67 -9.04 -17.68
C GLU A 51 10.82 -8.44 -18.83
N ASP A 52 11.02 -7.15 -19.12
CA ASP A 52 10.25 -6.34 -20.09
C ASP A 52 8.76 -6.14 -19.78
N GLN A 53 8.27 -6.60 -18.62
CA GLN A 53 6.91 -6.39 -18.14
C GLN A 53 6.85 -5.31 -17.07
N VAL A 54 5.76 -4.54 -17.04
CA VAL A 54 5.52 -3.55 -15.98
C VAL A 54 4.72 -4.18 -14.84
N TRP A 55 5.28 -4.12 -13.65
CA TRP A 55 4.70 -4.60 -12.42
C TRP A 55 4.28 -3.45 -11.53
N PHE A 56 3.07 -3.56 -10.98
CA PHE A 56 2.58 -2.69 -9.94
C PHE A 56 2.65 -3.41 -8.60
N GLU A 57 3.13 -2.69 -7.59
CA GLU A 57 3.27 -3.19 -6.24
C GLU A 57 2.77 -2.12 -5.28
N TYR A 58 1.85 -2.50 -4.40
CA TYR A 58 1.37 -1.65 -3.32
C TYR A 58 1.56 -2.40 -2.02
N SER A 59 2.20 -1.74 -1.06
CA SER A 59 2.52 -2.32 0.23
C SER A 59 2.09 -1.40 1.35
N ILE A 60 1.77 -1.99 2.49
CA ILE A 60 1.64 -1.25 3.75
C ILE A 60 2.54 -1.85 4.83
N THR A 61 3.14 -0.99 5.64
CA THR A 61 3.77 -1.39 6.89
C THR A 61 2.87 -0.98 8.05
N ILE A 62 2.47 -1.93 8.87
CA ILE A 62 1.51 -1.71 9.97
C ILE A 62 1.91 -2.54 11.19
N LEU A 63 1.49 -2.12 12.38
CA LEU A 63 1.65 -2.91 13.59
C LEU A 63 0.90 -4.24 13.46
N LYS A 64 1.54 -5.34 13.87
CA LYS A 64 0.96 -6.69 13.80
C LYS A 64 -0.38 -6.82 14.50
N LYS A 65 -0.59 -6.07 15.59
CA LYS A 65 -1.84 -6.09 16.37
C LYS A 65 -3.09 -5.73 15.55
N TYR A 66 -2.90 -5.08 14.40
CA TYR A 66 -3.99 -4.73 13.50
C TYR A 66 -4.20 -5.73 12.36
N VAL A 67 -3.48 -6.86 12.29
CA VAL A 67 -3.59 -7.79 11.14
C VAL A 67 -4.26 -9.10 11.51
N ARG A 68 -5.27 -9.48 10.72
CA ARG A 68 -5.95 -10.77 10.79
C ARG A 68 -5.09 -11.83 10.11
N THR A 69 -4.24 -12.50 10.88
CA THR A 69 -3.23 -13.47 10.40
C THR A 69 -3.81 -14.66 9.64
N GLU A 70 -5.06 -15.04 9.87
CA GLU A 70 -5.70 -16.19 9.24
C GLU A 70 -6.11 -15.96 7.76
N GLN A 71 -6.01 -14.72 7.24
CA GLN A 71 -6.62 -14.35 5.96
C GLN A 71 -5.63 -13.82 4.90
N LEU A 72 -4.33 -14.05 5.01
CA LEU A 72 -3.32 -13.42 4.13
C LEU A 72 -3.24 -13.97 2.68
N SER A 73 -4.20 -14.78 2.24
CA SER A 73 -4.26 -15.29 0.85
C SER A 73 -4.29 -14.14 -0.16
N GLY A 74 -3.49 -14.25 -1.23
CA GLY A 74 -3.42 -13.23 -2.30
C GLY A 74 -2.49 -12.05 -2.02
N LEU A 75 -1.80 -12.06 -0.88
CA LEU A 75 -0.79 -11.06 -0.50
C LEU A 75 0.52 -11.77 -0.13
N SER A 76 1.65 -11.11 -0.37
CA SER A 76 2.90 -11.50 0.27
C SER A 76 3.07 -10.74 1.58
N ALA A 77 3.50 -11.42 2.63
CA ALA A 77 3.72 -10.81 3.94
C ALA A 77 5.15 -11.03 4.44
N ARG A 78 5.77 -10.00 5.00
CA ARG A 78 7.03 -10.07 5.75
C ARG A 78 6.83 -9.42 7.10
N CYS A 79 7.42 -9.95 8.16
CA CYS A 79 7.25 -9.36 9.49
C CYS A 79 8.57 -9.35 10.27
N ASN A 80 8.72 -8.37 11.16
CA ASN A 80 9.75 -8.36 12.20
C ASN A 80 9.05 -8.60 13.55
N GLU A 81 9.55 -8.12 14.69
CA GLU A 81 8.89 -8.32 15.99
C GLU A 81 7.56 -7.56 16.10
N GLU A 82 7.54 -6.27 15.71
CA GLU A 82 6.42 -5.34 15.96
C GLU A 82 5.52 -5.10 14.73
N TYR A 83 6.10 -5.15 13.54
CA TYR A 83 5.47 -4.74 12.29
C TYR A 83 5.32 -5.89 11.31
N ILE A 84 4.35 -5.71 10.42
CA ILE A 84 4.13 -6.55 9.25
C ILE A 84 4.02 -5.65 8.01
N LEU A 85 4.76 -6.05 6.98
CA LEU A 85 4.66 -5.54 5.62
C LEU A 85 3.73 -6.45 4.85
N LEU A 86 2.59 -5.91 4.41
CA LEU A 86 1.65 -6.58 3.52
C LEU A 86 1.82 -6.00 2.12
N THR A 87 2.02 -6.85 1.13
CA THR A 87 2.29 -6.44 -0.25
C THR A 87 1.32 -7.13 -1.20
N TYR A 88 0.64 -6.33 -2.01
CA TYR A 88 -0.13 -6.77 -3.16
C TYR A 88 0.63 -6.39 -4.44
N ALA A 89 0.95 -7.36 -5.27
CA ALA A 89 1.71 -7.14 -6.51
C ALA A 89 1.06 -7.87 -7.68
N MET A 90 1.07 -7.25 -8.85
CA MET A 90 0.63 -7.91 -10.09
C MET A 90 1.24 -7.25 -11.33
N ASP A 91 1.27 -8.01 -12.42
CA ASP A 91 1.52 -7.48 -13.76
C ASP A 91 0.42 -6.48 -14.14
N CYS A 92 0.81 -5.35 -14.71
CA CYS A 92 -0.10 -4.31 -15.17
C CYS A 92 -1.12 -4.82 -16.22
N GLU A 93 -0.77 -5.83 -17.03
CA GLU A 93 -1.67 -6.35 -18.06
C GLU A 93 -2.90 -7.04 -17.44
N GLN A 94 -2.73 -7.67 -16.28
CA GLN A 94 -3.81 -8.34 -15.55
C GLN A 94 -4.88 -7.37 -15.01
N ILE A 95 -4.61 -6.07 -15.00
CA ILE A 95 -5.56 -5.01 -14.60
C ILE A 95 -5.90 -4.05 -15.76
N GLY A 96 -5.52 -4.42 -16.99
CA GLY A 96 -5.73 -3.61 -18.18
C GLY A 96 -4.91 -2.31 -18.17
N GLY A 97 -3.73 -2.31 -17.55
CA GLY A 97 -2.81 -1.17 -17.56
C GLY A 97 -3.33 0.07 -16.82
N SER A 98 -4.19 -0.08 -15.82
CA SER A 98 -4.73 1.05 -15.06
C SER A 98 -4.16 1.11 -13.66
N VAL A 99 -3.38 2.17 -13.38
CA VAL A 99 -2.84 2.42 -12.03
C VAL A 99 -3.97 2.66 -11.03
N LEU A 100 -5.01 3.41 -11.40
CA LEU A 100 -6.14 3.68 -10.52
C LEU A 100 -6.88 2.39 -10.12
N ARG A 101 -7.17 1.51 -11.10
CA ARG A 101 -7.81 0.22 -10.81
C ARG A 101 -6.94 -0.66 -9.93
N PHE A 102 -5.63 -0.68 -10.18
CA PHE A 102 -4.67 -1.37 -9.34
C PHE A 102 -4.73 -0.85 -7.89
N MET A 103 -4.57 0.46 -7.69
CA MET A 103 -4.56 1.08 -6.36
C MET A 103 -5.84 0.80 -5.59
N PHE A 104 -7.01 0.90 -6.25
CA PHE A 104 -8.29 0.59 -5.63
C PHE A 104 -8.38 -0.87 -5.19
N LYS A 105 -7.97 -1.80 -6.07
CA LYS A 105 -8.00 -3.24 -5.76
C LYS A 105 -7.01 -3.56 -4.64
N ALA A 106 -5.76 -3.15 -4.76
CA ALA A 106 -4.70 -3.43 -3.80
C ALA A 106 -5.05 -2.92 -2.39
N ARG A 107 -5.56 -1.69 -2.29
CA ARG A 107 -6.02 -1.13 -1.01
C ARG A 107 -7.20 -1.92 -0.44
N SER A 108 -8.14 -2.35 -1.28
CA SER A 108 -9.30 -3.14 -0.86
C SER A 108 -8.89 -4.51 -0.34
N GLU A 109 -8.01 -5.22 -1.05
CA GLU A 109 -7.47 -6.54 -0.64
C GLU A 109 -6.72 -6.46 0.68
N ILE A 110 -5.86 -5.44 0.84
CA ILE A 110 -5.10 -5.21 2.06
C ILE A 110 -6.02 -4.80 3.22
N ALA A 111 -6.96 -3.87 3.01
CA ALA A 111 -7.85 -3.37 4.05
C ALA A 111 -8.71 -4.48 4.67
N GLN A 112 -9.13 -5.47 3.88
CA GLN A 112 -9.87 -6.63 4.40
C GLN A 112 -9.07 -7.45 5.42
N LYS A 113 -7.74 -7.35 5.41
CA LYS A 113 -6.84 -8.06 6.35
C LYS A 113 -6.52 -7.25 7.60
N ILE A 114 -6.92 -5.98 7.62
CA ILE A 114 -6.65 -5.09 8.74
C ILE A 114 -7.89 -4.96 9.61
N ASP A 115 -7.66 -5.02 10.91
CA ASP A 115 -8.64 -4.70 11.93
C ASP A 115 -8.12 -3.58 12.83
N PHE A 116 -8.76 -2.42 12.73
CA PHE A 116 -8.49 -1.29 13.63
C PHE A 116 -9.42 -1.27 14.86
N THR A 117 -10.35 -2.22 14.99
CA THR A 117 -11.32 -2.25 16.10
C THR A 117 -10.72 -2.80 17.39
N ASP A 118 -9.73 -3.70 17.29
CA ASP A 118 -8.92 -4.16 18.44
C ASP A 118 -7.87 -3.13 18.90
N ALA A 119 -7.80 -1.96 18.25
CA ALA A 119 -7.00 -0.81 18.68
C ALA A 119 -7.59 -0.05 19.88
N ASN A 120 -8.50 -0.64 20.65
CA ASN A 120 -9.02 -0.09 21.90
C ASN A 120 -7.98 -0.23 23.03
N ASP A 121 -6.79 0.33 22.82
CA ASP A 121 -5.91 0.71 23.91
C ASP A 121 -6.26 2.16 24.32
N TYR A 122 -6.96 2.29 25.44
CA TYR A 122 -6.95 3.45 26.33
C TYR A 122 -7.36 4.82 25.73
N CYS A 123 -8.60 4.93 25.21
CA CYS A 123 -9.32 6.19 25.42
C CYS A 123 -9.90 6.13 26.84
N GLY A 124 -9.28 6.89 27.75
CA GLY A 124 -9.56 6.85 29.19
C GLY A 124 -11.05 6.80 29.50
N ARG A 125 -11.45 5.72 30.18
CA ARG A 125 -12.57 5.79 31.13
C ARG A 125 -12.27 6.98 32.02
N GLN A 126 -13.00 8.08 31.84
CA GLN A 126 -13.13 9.07 32.89
C GLN A 126 -13.77 8.32 34.06
N ASP A 127 -12.96 8.08 35.09
CA ASP A 127 -13.45 7.67 36.39
C ASP A 127 -14.55 8.65 36.81
N LYS A 128 -15.78 8.14 36.89
CA LYS A 128 -16.81 8.79 37.69
C LYS A 128 -16.35 8.65 39.13
N VAL A 129 -15.75 9.71 39.65
CA VAL A 129 -15.62 9.91 41.10
C VAL A 129 -17.04 10.06 41.65
N VAL A 130 -17.33 9.23 42.65
CA VAL A 130 -18.58 9.18 43.42
C VAL A 130 -18.81 10.50 44.16
#